data_AF-A0A3E2CFY8-F1
#
_entry.id   AF-A0A3E2CFY8-F1
#
_cell.length_a   1.000
_cell.length_b   1.000
_cell.length_c   1.000
_cell.angle_alpha   90.00
_cell.angle_beta   90.00
_cell.angle_gamma   90.00
#
_symmetry.space_group_name_H-M   'P 1'
#
loop_
_entity.id
_entity.type
_entity.pdbx_description
1 polymer ?
#
loop_
_entity_poly.entity_id
_entity_poly.type
_entity_poly.pdbx_seq_one_letter_code
_entity_poly.pdbx_strand_id
1 'polypeptide(L)'
;MTAFKVALTAEKGSLITDGTYTFKDNAVEDSHGIYLAGTVKGTSKDKLKITADDKCNTGFYADGITFENATINVKSQIRTWFDAYDLTLKNSSLTVAGFGMSYYVNKLNMDNSEFVINKIGWRHSTGLTIQGDSTVTNNSRIVANAGSTAGISVGISNGKLAVTNSTLEFNNGGAGGLNVNSGKVILTNSTIKGDGKNSGALFGAQNSGSIELKGDCLIDSPANKN
;
A
#
# COMPACT_ATOMS: atom_id res chain seq x y z
N MET A 1 -5.42 0.44 23.59
CA MET A 1 -4.77 -0.67 24.31
C MET A 1 -3.26 -0.49 24.21
N THR A 2 -2.51 -0.83 25.26
CA THR A 2 -1.05 -0.60 25.28
C THR A 2 -0.30 -1.63 26.12
N ALA A 3 0.99 -1.81 25.82
CA ALA A 3 1.93 -2.71 26.52
C ALA A 3 1.59 -4.21 26.48
N PHE A 4 0.68 -4.63 25.59
CA PHE A 4 0.40 -6.05 25.38
C PHE A 4 1.42 -6.68 24.42
N LYS A 5 1.67 -7.99 24.58
CA LYS A 5 2.40 -8.75 23.55
C LYS A 5 1.60 -8.78 22.24
N VAL A 6 0.30 -9.01 22.31
CA VAL A 6 -0.66 -8.83 21.21
C VAL A 6 -1.92 -8.24 21.85
N ALA A 7 -2.37 -7.08 21.39
CA ALA A 7 -3.53 -6.40 21.95
C ALA A 7 -4.85 -6.87 21.32
N LEU A 8 -4.82 -7.31 20.06
CA LEU A 8 -5.99 -7.85 19.36
C LEU A 8 -5.58 -8.96 18.41
N THR A 9 -6.27 -10.09 18.54
CA THR A 9 -6.31 -11.12 17.50
C THR A 9 -7.77 -11.27 17.06
N ALA A 10 -8.07 -10.84 15.84
CA ALA A 10 -9.38 -10.99 15.23
C ALA A 10 -9.35 -12.21 14.30
N GLU A 11 -9.70 -13.36 14.85
CA GLU A 11 -9.67 -14.63 14.14
C GLU A 11 -10.66 -14.69 12.96
N LYS A 12 -10.44 -15.64 12.06
CA LYS A 12 -11.38 -15.94 10.98
C LYS A 12 -12.78 -16.20 11.56
N GLY A 13 -13.80 -15.56 10.98
CA GLY A 13 -15.18 -15.62 11.45
C GLY A 13 -15.57 -14.52 12.44
N SER A 14 -14.62 -13.73 12.94
CA SER A 14 -14.92 -12.52 13.71
C SER A 14 -15.43 -11.38 12.81
N LEU A 15 -16.11 -10.41 13.42
CA LEU A 15 -16.52 -9.16 12.80
C LEU A 15 -15.95 -8.00 13.61
N ILE A 16 -15.13 -7.17 12.96
CA ILE A 16 -14.82 -5.81 13.41
C ILE A 16 -15.66 -4.86 12.57
N THR A 17 -16.48 -4.06 13.24
CA THR A 17 -17.42 -3.10 12.64
C THR A 17 -17.23 -1.73 13.26
N ASP A 18 -18.12 -0.79 12.96
CA ASP A 18 -18.12 0.60 13.40
C ASP A 18 -17.53 0.83 14.80
N GLY A 19 -16.65 1.82 14.88
CA GLY A 19 -15.92 2.13 16.09
C GLY A 19 -14.57 2.77 15.80
N THR A 20 -13.92 3.23 16.87
CA THR A 20 -12.54 3.71 16.82
C THR A 20 -11.70 2.84 17.75
N TYR A 21 -10.75 2.12 17.16
CA TYR A 21 -9.86 1.18 17.84
C TYR A 21 -8.44 1.71 17.79
N THR A 22 -7.84 1.96 18.95
CA THR A 22 -6.49 2.52 19.07
C THR A 22 -5.58 1.57 19.84
N PHE A 23 -4.49 1.17 19.20
CA PHE A 23 -3.44 0.28 19.71
C PHE A 23 -2.12 1.03 19.69
N LYS A 24 -1.38 0.98 20.80
CA LYS A 24 -0.14 1.74 20.94
C LYS A 24 0.89 1.00 21.79
N ASP A 25 2.14 0.99 21.37
CA ASP A 25 3.27 0.43 22.12
C ASP A 25 3.11 -1.07 22.48
N ASN A 26 2.27 -1.81 21.74
CA ASN A 26 2.16 -3.27 21.84
C ASN A 26 3.25 -3.97 21.02
N ALA A 27 3.26 -5.31 21.05
CA ALA A 27 4.22 -6.18 20.39
C ALA A 27 5.60 -6.26 21.04
N VAL A 28 6.32 -7.29 20.61
CA VAL A 28 7.76 -7.45 20.75
C VAL A 28 8.40 -7.42 19.36
N GLU A 29 9.74 -7.47 19.28
CA GLU A 29 10.45 -7.57 18.00
C GLU A 29 9.96 -8.78 17.18
N ASP A 30 9.92 -8.62 15.86
CA ASP A 30 9.49 -9.64 14.90
C ASP A 30 8.08 -10.24 15.17
N SER A 31 7.16 -9.40 15.65
CA SER A 31 5.77 -9.78 15.96
C SER A 31 4.78 -8.69 15.52
N HIS A 32 3.54 -8.78 15.98
CA HIS A 32 2.49 -7.81 15.70
C HIS A 32 1.72 -7.39 16.95
N GLY A 33 1.36 -6.11 17.02
CA GLY A 33 0.49 -5.60 18.07
C GLY A 33 -0.98 -5.97 17.84
N ILE A 34 -1.37 -6.13 16.58
CA ILE A 34 -2.69 -6.60 16.15
C ILE A 34 -2.59 -7.64 15.02
N TYR A 35 -3.53 -8.56 14.96
CA TYR A 35 -3.71 -9.49 13.84
C TYR A 35 -5.17 -9.50 13.37
N LEU A 36 -5.40 -9.25 12.08
CA LEU A 36 -6.72 -9.15 11.47
C LEU A 36 -6.93 -10.27 10.45
N ALA A 37 -7.76 -11.26 10.78
CA ALA A 37 -8.15 -12.37 9.91
C ALA A 37 -9.68 -12.52 9.74
N GLY A 38 -10.47 -11.76 10.50
CA GLY A 38 -11.91 -11.69 10.40
C GLY A 38 -12.43 -10.75 9.30
N THR A 39 -13.73 -10.49 9.34
CA THR A 39 -14.37 -9.44 8.52
C THR A 39 -14.09 -8.08 9.13
N VAL A 40 -13.54 -7.15 8.34
CA VAL A 40 -13.27 -5.78 8.78
C VAL A 40 -14.09 -4.83 7.91
N LYS A 41 -15.26 -4.44 8.41
CA LYS A 41 -16.29 -3.76 7.61
C LYS A 41 -17.05 -2.71 8.42
N GLY A 42 -16.92 -1.45 8.01
CA GLY A 42 -17.77 -0.36 8.50
C GLY A 42 -19.11 -0.27 7.75
N THR A 43 -20.07 0.44 8.34
CA THR A 43 -21.35 0.77 7.69
C THR A 43 -21.20 1.81 6.59
N SER A 44 -20.23 2.72 6.72
CA SER A 44 -19.78 3.66 5.68
C SER A 44 -18.32 4.01 5.92
N LYS A 45 -17.66 4.59 4.90
CA LYS A 45 -16.27 5.08 5.04
C LYS A 45 -16.12 5.92 6.31
N ASP A 46 -15.01 5.75 7.00
CA ASP A 46 -14.65 6.40 8.27
C ASP A 46 -15.51 6.07 9.50
N LYS A 47 -16.52 5.20 9.42
CA LYS A 47 -17.24 4.72 10.62
C LYS A 47 -16.46 3.67 11.38
N LEU A 48 -15.66 2.89 10.68
CA LEU A 48 -14.65 2.00 11.25
C LEU A 48 -13.27 2.64 11.11
N LYS A 49 -12.63 2.95 12.23
CA LYS A 49 -11.26 3.46 12.31
C LYS A 49 -10.39 2.54 13.16
N ILE A 50 -9.30 2.03 12.60
CA ILE A 50 -8.30 1.25 13.33
C ILE A 50 -6.96 1.96 13.22
N THR A 51 -6.35 2.29 14.35
CA THR A 51 -5.02 2.88 14.41
C THR A 51 -4.13 2.03 15.29
N ALA A 52 -3.05 1.50 14.72
CA ALA A 52 -2.01 0.77 15.44
C ALA A 52 -0.67 1.51 15.28
N ASP A 53 -0.17 2.10 16.36
CA ASP A 53 1.19 2.63 16.47
C ASP A 53 1.96 1.77 17.49
N ASP A 54 2.21 0.52 17.10
CA ASP A 54 2.80 -0.51 17.94
C ASP A 54 4.29 -0.66 17.67
N LYS A 55 5.01 -1.27 18.61
CA LYS A 55 6.46 -1.47 18.49
C LYS A 55 6.76 -2.20 17.18
N CYS A 56 6.04 -3.29 16.92
CA CYS A 56 6.15 -4.08 15.70
C CYS A 56 4.75 -4.45 15.17
N ASN A 57 4.60 -4.51 13.83
CA ASN A 57 3.36 -4.89 13.14
C ASN A 57 3.61 -5.88 11.98
N THR A 58 4.52 -6.83 12.16
CA THR A 58 4.83 -7.89 11.18
C THR A 58 3.57 -8.69 10.85
N GLY A 59 3.16 -8.70 9.57
CA GLY A 59 2.05 -9.55 9.14
C GLY A 59 0.73 -9.28 9.89
N PHE A 60 0.41 -8.00 10.17
CA PHE A 60 -0.76 -7.61 10.98
C PHE A 60 -2.13 -8.00 10.41
N TYR A 61 -2.19 -8.58 9.21
CA TYR A 61 -3.40 -9.17 8.65
C TYR A 61 -3.14 -10.52 7.98
N ALA A 62 -4.19 -11.32 7.85
CA ALA A 62 -4.17 -12.60 7.15
C ALA A 62 -4.23 -12.45 5.62
N ASP A 63 -3.64 -13.40 4.90
CA ASP A 63 -3.73 -13.47 3.46
C ASP A 63 -5.19 -13.46 2.94
N GLY A 64 -5.45 -12.64 1.93
CA GLY A 64 -6.79 -12.47 1.34
C GLY A 64 -7.73 -11.55 2.11
N ILE A 65 -7.23 -10.73 3.03
CA ILE A 65 -8.05 -9.78 3.81
C ILE A 65 -8.80 -8.80 2.89
N THR A 66 -10.01 -8.44 3.31
CA THR A 66 -10.76 -7.32 2.73
C THR A 66 -11.04 -6.27 3.80
N PHE A 67 -10.64 -5.04 3.54
CA PHE A 67 -11.07 -3.86 4.30
C PHE A 67 -12.18 -3.14 3.54
N GLU A 68 -13.39 -3.12 4.08
CA GLU A 68 -14.55 -2.46 3.47
C GLU A 68 -15.03 -1.30 4.34
N ASN A 69 -15.22 -0.11 3.75
CA ASN A 69 -15.71 1.08 4.45
C ASN A 69 -14.89 1.43 5.70
N ALA A 70 -13.58 1.23 5.67
CA ALA A 70 -12.72 1.33 6.86
C ALA A 70 -11.52 2.25 6.62
N THR A 71 -11.08 2.91 7.69
CA THR A 71 -9.85 3.70 7.71
C THR A 71 -8.86 3.06 8.66
N ILE A 72 -7.79 2.50 8.11
CA ILE A 72 -6.80 1.69 8.79
C ILE A 72 -5.44 2.39 8.73
N ASN A 73 -4.84 2.68 9.88
CA ASN A 73 -3.52 3.29 9.99
C ASN A 73 -2.61 2.37 10.81
N VAL A 74 -1.57 1.83 10.19
CA VAL A 74 -0.64 0.91 10.85
C VAL A 74 0.79 1.41 10.74
N LYS A 75 1.39 1.68 11.87
CA LYS A 75 2.78 2.09 12.02
C LYS A 75 3.50 1.07 12.89
N SER A 76 4.53 0.46 12.33
CA SER A 76 5.54 -0.27 13.08
C SER A 76 6.60 0.71 13.52
N GLN A 77 6.80 0.91 14.82
CA GLN A 77 7.79 1.87 15.34
C GLN A 77 9.23 1.43 15.03
N ILE A 78 9.48 0.12 15.08
CA ILE A 78 10.71 -0.48 14.56
C ILE A 78 10.49 -1.05 13.16
N ARG A 79 11.59 -1.20 12.41
CA ARG A 79 11.56 -1.78 11.07
C ARG A 79 11.06 -3.23 11.15
N THR A 80 10.09 -3.57 10.31
CA THR A 80 9.59 -4.94 10.15
C THR A 80 9.47 -5.33 8.67
N TRP A 81 9.05 -6.56 8.38
CA TRP A 81 8.71 -7.04 7.05
C TRP A 81 7.20 -7.32 6.93
N PHE A 82 6.74 -7.42 5.69
CA PHE A 82 5.40 -7.87 5.36
C PHE A 82 5.50 -8.83 4.19
N ASP A 83 4.89 -9.99 4.31
CA ASP A 83 4.89 -11.01 3.25
C ASP A 83 3.90 -10.63 2.14
N ALA A 84 4.10 -11.17 0.94
CA ALA A 84 3.26 -10.90 -0.21
C ALA A 84 1.88 -11.56 -0.06
N TYR A 85 0.98 -10.90 0.65
CA TYR A 85 -0.41 -11.32 0.84
C TYR A 85 -1.35 -10.62 -0.16
N ASP A 86 -2.45 -11.29 -0.49
CA ASP A 86 -3.56 -10.74 -1.23
C ASP A 86 -4.31 -9.71 -0.34
N LEU A 87 -4.62 -8.55 -0.91
CA LEU A 87 -5.25 -7.42 -0.23
C LEU A 87 -6.38 -6.84 -1.09
N THR A 88 -7.56 -6.68 -0.49
CA THR A 88 -8.68 -5.97 -1.10
C THR A 88 -9.09 -4.75 -0.27
N LEU A 89 -9.17 -3.59 -0.91
CA LEU A 89 -9.68 -2.34 -0.34
C LEU A 89 -10.94 -1.91 -1.09
N LYS A 90 -12.05 -1.77 -0.37
CA LYS A 90 -13.35 -1.30 -0.91
C LYS A 90 -13.84 -0.11 -0.13
N ASN A 91 -13.88 1.06 -0.78
CA ASN A 91 -14.26 2.31 -0.13
C ASN A 91 -13.47 2.56 1.19
N SER A 92 -12.18 2.21 1.19
CA SER A 92 -11.34 2.16 2.39
C SER A 92 -10.05 2.96 2.21
N SER A 93 -9.46 3.36 3.32
CA SER A 93 -8.13 3.97 3.37
C SER A 93 -7.20 3.09 4.19
N LEU A 94 -6.06 2.70 3.63
CA LEU A 94 -4.98 2.03 4.35
C LEU A 94 -3.73 2.92 4.33
N THR A 95 -3.19 3.23 5.50
CA THR A 95 -1.90 3.91 5.64
C THR A 95 -0.95 3.00 6.39
N VAL A 96 0.23 2.75 5.83
CA VAL A 96 1.26 1.91 6.45
C VAL A 96 2.59 2.63 6.62
N ALA A 97 3.33 2.32 7.67
CA ALA A 97 4.67 2.84 7.92
C ALA A 97 5.54 1.83 8.68
N GLY A 98 6.84 1.79 8.41
CA GLY A 98 7.80 0.95 9.15
C GLY A 98 8.12 -0.41 8.55
N PHE A 99 7.63 -0.69 7.34
CA PHE A 99 7.90 -1.92 6.60
C PHE A 99 9.14 -1.73 5.71
N GLY A 100 10.22 -2.43 6.03
CA GLY A 100 11.54 -2.25 5.42
C GLY A 100 11.70 -3.00 4.09
N MET A 101 12.67 -2.54 3.28
CA MET A 101 12.93 -2.96 1.89
C MET A 101 11.77 -2.73 0.92
N SER A 102 10.57 -3.23 1.25
CA SER A 102 9.31 -2.91 0.58
C SER A 102 8.12 -3.34 1.44
N TYR A 103 6.96 -2.72 1.23
CA TYR A 103 5.68 -3.32 1.56
C TYR A 103 5.26 -4.25 0.42
N TYR A 104 5.24 -5.56 0.65
CA TYR A 104 4.89 -6.54 -0.39
C TYR A 104 3.40 -6.84 -0.39
N VAL A 105 2.81 -6.85 -1.58
CA VAL A 105 1.44 -7.32 -1.84
C VAL A 105 1.50 -8.29 -3.00
N ASN A 106 0.82 -9.42 -2.88
CA ASN A 106 0.66 -10.34 -4.00
C ASN A 106 -0.40 -9.77 -4.94
N LYS A 107 -1.69 -10.04 -4.72
CA LYS A 107 -2.78 -9.39 -5.48
C LYS A 107 -3.33 -8.19 -4.72
N LEU A 108 -3.38 -7.04 -5.40
CA LEU A 108 -4.00 -5.82 -4.89
C LEU A 108 -5.28 -5.52 -5.66
N ASN A 109 -6.42 -5.48 -4.98
CA ASN A 109 -7.69 -5.05 -5.57
C ASN A 109 -8.22 -3.82 -4.82
N MET A 110 -8.29 -2.69 -5.51
CA MET A 110 -8.77 -1.43 -4.95
C MET A 110 -9.97 -0.90 -5.74
N ASP A 111 -11.00 -0.52 -5.00
CA ASP A 111 -12.21 0.11 -5.49
C ASP A 111 -12.55 1.31 -4.60
N ASN A 112 -12.56 2.53 -5.18
CA ASN A 112 -12.78 3.79 -4.46
C ASN A 112 -11.98 3.93 -3.16
N SER A 113 -10.71 3.53 -3.20
CA SER A 113 -9.87 3.36 -2.01
C SER A 113 -8.55 4.09 -2.08
N GLU A 114 -7.97 4.40 -0.92
CA GLU A 114 -6.65 5.01 -0.82
C GLU A 114 -5.66 4.07 -0.13
N PHE A 115 -4.44 3.97 -0.66
CA PHE A 115 -3.35 3.22 -0.05
C PHE A 115 -2.09 4.09 0.03
N VAL A 116 -1.69 4.47 1.24
CA VAL A 116 -0.53 5.32 1.51
C VAL A 116 0.59 4.51 2.15
N ILE A 117 1.78 4.56 1.55
CA ILE A 117 2.99 3.89 2.04
C ILE A 117 3.99 4.96 2.50
N ASN A 118 4.26 4.98 3.80
CA ASN A 118 5.17 5.91 4.44
C ASN A 118 6.50 5.26 4.85
N LYS A 119 7.57 6.06 4.88
CA LYS A 119 8.90 5.64 5.34
C LYS A 119 9.07 5.85 6.85
N ILE A 120 9.84 4.98 7.49
CA ILE A 120 10.38 5.19 8.85
C ILE A 120 11.87 4.84 8.86
N GLY A 121 12.75 5.82 9.04
CA GLY A 121 14.20 5.62 8.94
C GLY A 121 14.71 5.59 7.49
N TRP A 122 15.85 4.93 7.24
CA TRP A 122 16.63 5.12 6.01
C TRP A 122 16.69 3.93 5.02
N ARG A 123 16.24 2.72 5.40
CA ARG A 123 16.35 1.50 4.57
C ARG A 123 15.03 1.07 3.89
N HIS A 124 14.63 1.81 2.86
CA HIS A 124 13.40 1.57 2.08
C HIS A 124 13.70 1.66 0.59
N SER A 125 14.30 0.62 0.00
CA SER A 125 14.65 0.66 -1.43
C SER A 125 13.42 0.80 -2.32
N THR A 126 12.36 0.07 -1.99
CA THR A 126 11.06 0.17 -2.66
C THR A 126 9.98 0.59 -1.66
N GLY A 127 9.03 1.44 -2.07
CA GLY A 127 7.85 1.71 -1.25
C GLY A 127 6.92 0.50 -1.22
N LEU A 128 6.24 0.26 -2.33
CA LEU A 128 5.28 -0.85 -2.52
C LEU A 128 5.78 -1.81 -3.61
N THR A 129 5.68 -3.12 -3.39
CA THR A 129 5.89 -4.14 -4.41
C THR A 129 4.60 -4.89 -4.69
N ILE A 130 4.20 -5.00 -5.96
CA ILE A 130 3.02 -5.75 -6.42
C ILE A 130 3.48 -6.93 -7.29
N GLN A 131 3.08 -8.15 -6.91
CA GLN A 131 3.63 -9.39 -7.50
C GLN A 131 2.59 -10.26 -8.24
N GLY A 132 1.31 -10.01 -8.02
CA GLY A 132 0.18 -10.75 -8.62
C GLY A 132 -0.76 -9.85 -9.40
N ASP A 133 -1.65 -10.47 -10.19
CA ASP A 133 -2.67 -9.77 -10.95
C ASP A 133 -3.52 -8.87 -10.06
N SER A 134 -3.60 -7.60 -10.43
CA SER A 134 -4.07 -6.54 -9.54
C SER A 134 -4.93 -5.52 -10.28
N THR A 135 -5.87 -4.90 -9.56
CA THR A 135 -6.78 -3.86 -10.07
C THR A 135 -6.82 -2.65 -9.14
N VAL A 136 -6.81 -1.45 -9.71
CA VAL A 136 -6.97 -0.18 -8.99
C VAL A 136 -8.00 0.66 -9.75
N THR A 137 -9.19 0.83 -9.18
CA THR A 137 -10.37 1.29 -9.92
C THR A 137 -11.16 2.36 -9.18
N ASN A 138 -12.07 3.04 -9.91
CA ASN A 138 -13.11 3.91 -9.36
C ASN A 138 -12.58 5.00 -8.42
N ASN A 139 -11.72 5.88 -8.94
CA ASN A 139 -11.13 6.98 -8.18
C ASN A 139 -10.26 6.52 -7.00
N SER A 140 -9.61 5.37 -7.15
CA SER A 140 -8.63 4.90 -6.17
C SER A 140 -7.32 5.66 -6.30
N ARG A 141 -6.55 5.71 -5.20
CA ARG A 141 -5.26 6.40 -5.15
C ARG A 141 -4.22 5.58 -4.38
N ILE A 142 -3.05 5.37 -4.97
CA ILE A 142 -1.89 4.83 -4.26
C ILE A 142 -0.87 5.95 -4.11
N VAL A 143 -0.40 6.20 -2.88
CA VAL A 143 0.58 7.23 -2.56
C VAL A 143 1.84 6.58 -2.00
N ALA A 144 2.94 6.68 -2.74
CA ALA A 144 4.25 6.22 -2.30
C ALA A 144 5.08 7.39 -1.76
N ASN A 145 5.18 7.50 -0.43
CA ASN A 145 6.08 8.43 0.26
C ASN A 145 7.41 7.75 0.66
N ALA A 146 7.58 6.48 0.32
CA ALA A 146 8.76 5.66 0.58
C ALA A 146 9.32 5.06 -0.71
N GLY A 147 10.60 4.67 -0.69
CA GLY A 147 11.30 4.08 -1.84
C GLY A 147 12.45 4.93 -2.35
N SER A 148 13.69 4.59 -2.00
CA SER A 148 14.89 5.28 -2.49
C SER A 148 15.25 4.89 -3.93
N THR A 149 14.81 3.72 -4.38
CA THR A 149 15.03 3.19 -5.73
C THR A 149 13.76 3.28 -6.56
N ALA A 150 12.61 2.86 -6.01
CA ALA A 150 11.31 2.95 -6.66
C ALA A 150 10.20 3.25 -5.64
N GLY A 151 9.27 4.13 -5.96
CA GLY A 151 8.06 4.30 -5.15
C GLY A 151 7.17 3.05 -5.20
N ILE A 152 6.90 2.56 -6.41
CA ILE A 152 6.18 1.30 -6.65
C ILE A 152 7.01 0.42 -7.60
N SER A 153 7.17 -0.85 -7.25
CA SER A 153 7.77 -1.88 -8.09
C SER A 153 6.69 -2.90 -8.49
N VAL A 154 6.57 -3.17 -9.79
CA VAL A 154 5.65 -4.18 -10.32
C VAL A 154 6.47 -5.32 -10.91
N GLY A 155 6.23 -6.53 -10.42
CA GLY A 155 6.89 -7.75 -10.90
C GLY A 155 5.89 -8.89 -11.00
N ILE A 156 5.03 -8.85 -12.01
CA ILE A 156 3.94 -9.82 -12.18
C ILE A 156 4.29 -10.78 -13.31
N SER A 157 4.46 -12.06 -13.00
CA SER A 157 4.76 -13.10 -13.99
C SER A 157 3.58 -13.32 -14.95
N ASN A 158 3.75 -12.96 -16.23
CA ASN A 158 2.74 -13.09 -17.29
C ASN A 158 1.36 -12.47 -16.98
N GLY A 159 1.31 -11.55 -16.03
CA GLY A 159 0.08 -10.91 -15.58
C GLY A 159 0.10 -9.40 -15.73
N LYS A 160 -0.84 -8.73 -15.07
CA LYS A 160 -1.03 -7.28 -15.17
C LYS A 160 -1.52 -6.61 -13.89
N LEU A 161 -1.10 -5.35 -13.75
CA LEU A 161 -1.74 -4.35 -12.90
C LEU A 161 -2.61 -3.46 -13.80
N ALA A 162 -3.93 -3.50 -13.62
CA ALA A 162 -4.87 -2.63 -14.33
C ALA A 162 -5.29 -1.45 -13.44
N VAL A 163 -4.99 -0.23 -13.87
CA VAL A 163 -5.32 1.02 -13.18
C VAL A 163 -6.34 1.78 -14.04
N THR A 164 -7.54 2.01 -13.52
CA THR A 164 -8.63 2.64 -14.27
C THR A 164 -9.27 3.76 -13.46
N ASN A 165 -9.43 4.94 -14.06
CA ASN A 165 -9.99 6.13 -13.39
C ASN A 165 -9.34 6.39 -12.02
N SER A 166 -8.02 6.27 -11.91
CA SER A 166 -7.31 6.24 -10.62
C SER A 166 -5.96 6.95 -10.68
N THR A 167 -5.33 7.17 -9.53
CA THR A 167 -4.06 7.91 -9.42
C THR A 167 -2.97 7.07 -8.76
N LEU A 168 -1.79 7.06 -9.38
CA LEU A 168 -0.54 6.61 -8.76
C LEU A 168 0.30 7.85 -8.46
N GLU A 169 0.59 8.10 -7.19
CA GLU A 169 1.29 9.30 -6.72
C GLU A 169 2.63 8.97 -6.06
N PHE A 170 3.67 9.67 -6.48
CA PHE A 170 5.05 9.43 -6.12
C PHE A 170 5.64 10.68 -5.46
N ASN A 171 5.81 10.59 -4.14
CA ASN A 171 6.45 11.59 -3.29
C ASN A 171 7.70 11.02 -2.61
N ASN A 172 8.23 9.90 -3.13
CA ASN A 172 9.26 9.10 -2.49
C ASN A 172 10.64 9.77 -2.53
N GLY A 173 10.87 10.70 -3.46
CA GLY A 173 12.15 11.41 -3.61
C GLY A 173 13.33 10.51 -3.95
N GLY A 174 13.07 9.28 -4.41
CA GLY A 174 14.08 8.30 -4.81
C GLY A 174 14.41 8.35 -6.29
N ALA A 175 15.18 7.38 -6.78
CA ALA A 175 15.58 7.32 -8.19
C ALA A 175 14.38 7.20 -9.16
N GLY A 176 13.40 6.35 -8.86
CA GLY A 176 12.21 6.17 -9.70
C GLY A 176 10.90 6.27 -8.92
N GLY A 177 9.82 6.57 -9.65
CA GLY A 177 8.45 6.43 -9.15
C GLY A 177 7.93 5.01 -9.39
N LEU A 178 7.32 4.77 -10.56
CA LEU A 178 6.84 3.46 -11.01
C LEU A 178 7.92 2.68 -11.77
N ASN A 179 8.31 1.52 -11.27
CA ASN A 179 9.24 0.61 -11.93
C ASN A 179 8.56 -0.72 -12.28
N VAL A 180 8.44 -1.03 -13.57
CA VAL A 180 7.83 -2.28 -14.06
C VAL A 180 8.92 -3.27 -14.47
N ASN A 181 9.27 -4.20 -13.58
CA ASN A 181 10.30 -5.20 -13.82
C ASN A 181 9.79 -6.33 -14.74
N SER A 182 8.55 -6.77 -14.52
CA SER A 182 7.90 -7.80 -15.34
C SER A 182 6.37 -7.63 -15.38
N GLY A 183 5.76 -8.17 -16.43
CA GLY A 183 4.31 -8.10 -16.63
C GLY A 183 3.86 -6.81 -17.31
N LYS A 184 2.60 -6.43 -17.12
CA LYS A 184 2.02 -5.24 -17.76
C LYS A 184 1.39 -4.31 -16.74
N VAL A 185 1.67 -3.01 -16.83
CA VAL A 185 0.85 -2.00 -16.17
C VAL A 185 0.00 -1.32 -17.23
N ILE A 186 -1.32 -1.41 -17.10
CA ILE A 186 -2.26 -0.78 -18.02
C ILE A 186 -2.97 0.33 -17.27
N LEU A 187 -2.73 1.58 -17.66
CA LEU A 187 -3.45 2.73 -17.15
C LEU A 187 -4.53 3.13 -18.15
N THR A 188 -5.76 3.32 -17.69
CA THR A 188 -6.90 3.81 -18.48
C THR A 188 -7.53 5.01 -17.78
N ASN A 189 -7.62 6.15 -18.44
CA ASN A 189 -8.17 7.40 -17.89
C ASN A 189 -7.60 7.72 -16.49
N SER A 190 -6.29 7.53 -16.30
CA SER A 190 -5.64 7.51 -14.99
C SER A 190 -4.44 8.44 -14.95
N THR A 191 -4.03 8.81 -13.75
CA THR A 191 -2.95 9.78 -13.53
C THR A 191 -1.73 9.10 -12.91
N ILE A 192 -0.55 9.36 -13.48
CA ILE A 192 0.73 9.19 -12.79
C ILE A 192 1.18 10.57 -12.35
N LYS A 193 1.33 10.77 -11.04
CA LYS A 193 1.69 12.05 -10.44
C LYS A 193 3.00 11.96 -9.68
N GLY A 194 3.91 12.88 -9.94
CA GLY A 194 5.14 13.08 -9.18
C GLY A 194 5.15 14.45 -8.49
N ASP A 195 5.97 14.59 -7.44
CA ASP A 195 6.23 15.88 -6.80
C ASP A 195 7.50 16.57 -7.32
N GLY A 196 8.12 16.00 -8.36
CA GLY A 196 9.35 16.49 -8.99
C GLY A 196 10.62 16.17 -8.20
N LYS A 197 10.55 15.46 -7.08
CA LYS A 197 11.74 15.16 -6.26
C LYS A 197 12.46 13.86 -6.62
N ASN A 198 11.93 13.07 -7.56
CA ASN A 198 12.65 11.89 -8.05
C ASN A 198 13.87 12.32 -8.87
N SER A 199 15.02 11.70 -8.62
CA SER A 199 16.26 12.03 -9.33
C SER A 199 16.38 11.39 -10.72
N GLY A 200 15.55 10.39 -11.00
CA GLY A 200 15.43 9.73 -12.30
C GLY A 200 14.00 9.76 -12.84
N ALA A 201 13.69 8.82 -13.73
CA ALA A 201 12.38 8.78 -14.40
C ALA A 201 11.23 8.51 -13.41
N LEU A 202 10.14 9.26 -13.55
CA LEU A 202 8.93 9.06 -12.74
C LEU A 202 8.30 7.68 -12.99
N PHE A 203 8.42 7.14 -14.21
CA PHE A 203 7.98 5.80 -14.53
C PHE A 203 8.87 5.16 -15.60
N GLY A 204 8.98 3.84 -15.59
CA GLY A 204 9.73 3.07 -16.58
C GLY A 204 9.45 1.57 -16.50
N ALA A 205 9.76 0.87 -17.58
CA ALA A 205 9.66 -0.58 -17.68
C ALA A 205 11.00 -1.19 -18.09
N GLN A 206 11.31 -2.36 -17.55
CA GLN A 206 12.46 -3.18 -17.95
C GLN A 206 12.08 -4.10 -19.13
N ASN A 207 13.04 -4.85 -19.67
CA ASN A 207 12.86 -5.69 -20.87
C ASN A 207 11.68 -6.68 -20.78
N SER A 208 11.35 -7.17 -19.58
CA SER A 208 10.26 -8.12 -19.36
C SER A 208 8.94 -7.44 -18.93
N GLY A 209 8.92 -6.12 -18.86
CA GLY A 209 7.81 -5.29 -18.43
C GLY A 209 7.26 -4.41 -19.56
N SER A 210 6.04 -3.92 -19.38
CA SER A 210 5.47 -2.90 -20.27
C SER A 210 4.50 -1.99 -19.53
N ILE A 211 4.37 -0.75 -20.02
CA ILE A 211 3.38 0.23 -19.57
C ILE A 211 2.53 0.61 -20.78
N GLU A 212 1.21 0.50 -20.65
CA GLU A 212 0.24 0.88 -21.68
C GLU A 212 -0.67 1.98 -21.12
N LEU A 213 -0.75 3.12 -21.82
CA LEU A 213 -1.64 4.23 -21.48
C LEU A 213 -2.82 4.23 -22.45
N LYS A 214 -4.06 4.26 -21.93
CA LYS A 214 -5.29 4.24 -22.71
C LYS A 214 -6.23 5.36 -22.30
N GLY A 215 -6.98 5.88 -23.28
CA GLY A 215 -7.93 6.97 -23.05
C GLY A 215 -7.23 8.21 -22.51
N ASP A 216 -7.88 8.90 -21.58
CA ASP A 216 -7.46 10.21 -21.08
C ASP A 216 -6.50 10.07 -19.89
N CYS A 217 -5.33 9.49 -20.12
CA CYS A 217 -4.28 9.42 -19.10
C CYS A 217 -3.53 10.76 -18.96
N LEU A 218 -3.19 11.12 -17.73
CA LEU A 218 -2.36 12.29 -17.41
C LEU A 218 -1.04 11.86 -16.76
N ILE A 219 0.06 12.42 -17.24
CA ILE A 219 1.35 12.35 -16.55
C ILE A 219 1.64 13.75 -15.97
N ASP A 220 1.47 13.90 -14.66
CA ASP A 220 1.73 15.14 -13.92
C ASP A 220 3.10 15.02 -13.23
N SER A 221 4.16 15.44 -13.93
CA SER A 221 5.54 15.32 -13.49
C SER A 221 6.22 16.69 -13.51
N PRO A 222 6.10 17.50 -12.45
CA PRO A 222 6.75 18.80 -12.40
C PRO A 222 8.27 18.62 -12.46
N ALA A 223 8.94 19.42 -13.28
CA ALA A 223 10.40 19.49 -13.27
C ALA A 223 10.85 20.21 -12.00
N ASN A 224 11.76 19.63 -11.23
CA ASN A 224 12.48 20.40 -10.23
C ASN A 224 13.51 21.29 -10.92
N LYS A 225 13.49 22.58 -10.61
CA LYS A 225 14.63 23.46 -10.89
C LYS A 225 15.72 23.08 -9.89
N ASN A 226 16.76 22.40 -10.36
CA ASN A 226 18.02 22.32 -9.63
C ASN A 226 18.63 23.71 -9.49
#